data_AF-A0AAJ1SZR6-F1
#
_entry.id   AF-A0AAJ1SZR6-F1
#
_cell.length_a   1.000
_cell.length_b   1.000
_cell.length_c   1.000
_cell.angle_alpha   90.00
_cell.angle_beta   90.00
_cell.angle_gamma   90.00
#
_symmetry.space_group_name_H-M   'P 1'
#
loop_
_entity.id
_entity.type
_entity.pdbx_description
1 polymer ?
#
loop_
_entity_poly.entity_id
_entity_poly.type
_entity_poly.pdbx_seq_one_letter_code
_entity_poly.pdbx_strand_id
1 'polypeptide(L)'
;MMNTNGPISLFQLILLAVTALGLKVHVLIIDPLIDTAGRDAWISLILVLFVSIIWAILLIYIHKGTNQAHLFTWLNEKFGKVVSFLFAALLYLFLIIIGAVTLKDTVVWTKVTYLQNTPSFVLVGLFLFLCAVAALTGLRGLAIANFFILFFVIIFGFFVSFTNMQFKSFSLLLPVLEHGFQPVIKGSIYPLSGMTELFMFIIFQHRVKEEIKFKHLVLTAFLLFWLAFGPTIGAITEFGPSEASNQRFSAYEQWGLASLGRFIEHLDFLSIYQWLSGAFIRISLIFILILEIFSTKKQKATYFLFIIMIVALFVFCLLPISDIIFYRLLKNVILPFSFYFFASITLLIGLFVFISKRKEESQ
;
A
#
# COMPACT_ATOMS: atom_id res chain seq x y z
N MET A 1 30.76 -8.11 0.77
CA MET A 1 29.32 -7.80 0.94
C MET A 1 28.55 -8.74 0.03
N MET A 2 27.72 -9.64 0.60
CA MET A 2 26.96 -10.61 -0.19
C MET A 2 26.10 -9.89 -1.23
N ASN A 3 26.17 -10.37 -2.47
CA ASN A 3 25.38 -9.88 -3.60
C ASN A 3 23.92 -10.36 -3.45
N THR A 4 23.17 -9.78 -2.50
CA THR A 4 21.78 -10.15 -2.20
C THR A 4 20.74 -9.44 -3.09
N ASN A 5 21.19 -8.62 -4.04
CA ASN A 5 20.37 -7.96 -5.06
C ASN A 5 20.02 -8.88 -6.25
N GLY A 6 19.86 -10.17 -6.00
CA GLY A 6 19.48 -11.15 -7.02
C GLY A 6 18.03 -10.92 -7.51
N PRO A 7 17.73 -11.27 -8.78
CA PRO A 7 16.39 -11.08 -9.32
C PRO A 7 15.36 -11.97 -8.59
N ILE A 8 14.15 -11.46 -8.44
CA ILE A 8 13.00 -12.15 -7.84
C ILE A 8 12.10 -12.71 -8.93
N SER A 9 11.26 -13.69 -8.60
CA SER A 9 10.21 -14.14 -9.51
C SER A 9 9.04 -13.15 -9.53
N LEU A 10 8.26 -13.18 -10.60
CA LEU A 10 7.05 -12.37 -10.71
C LEU A 10 6.03 -12.72 -9.62
N PHE A 11 5.95 -14.00 -9.22
CA PHE A 11 5.14 -14.43 -8.08
C PHE A 11 5.56 -13.72 -6.79
N GLN A 12 6.87 -13.63 -6.51
CA GLN A 12 7.40 -12.92 -5.35
C GLN A 12 7.05 -11.42 -5.38
N LEU A 13 7.11 -10.78 -6.55
CA LEU A 13 6.70 -9.39 -6.69
C LEU A 13 5.20 -9.18 -6.43
N ILE A 14 4.36 -10.09 -6.94
CA ILE A 14 2.91 -10.06 -6.68
C ILE A 14 2.64 -10.19 -5.18
N LEU A 15 3.27 -11.14 -4.49
CA LEU A 15 3.09 -11.29 -3.04
C LEU A 15 3.58 -10.06 -2.27
N LEU A 16 4.71 -9.47 -2.66
CA LEU A 16 5.20 -8.23 -2.05
C LEU A 16 4.20 -7.08 -2.25
N ALA A 17 3.64 -6.95 -3.45
CA ALA A 17 2.63 -5.96 -3.74
C ALA A 17 1.37 -6.18 -2.89
N VAL A 18 0.88 -7.43 -2.79
CA VAL A 18 -0.28 -7.77 -1.97
C VAL A 18 -0.08 -7.39 -0.50
N THR A 19 1.07 -7.66 0.10
CA THR A 19 1.31 -7.29 1.50
C THR A 19 1.53 -5.78 1.69
N ALA A 20 2.38 -5.17 0.86
CA ALA A 20 2.77 -3.76 1.00
C ALA A 20 1.65 -2.79 0.66
N LEU A 21 0.89 -3.06 -0.40
CA LEU A 21 -0.26 -2.24 -0.81
C LEU A 21 -1.49 -2.66 -0.02
N GLY A 22 -1.56 -3.92 0.38
CA GLY A 22 -2.62 -4.50 1.20
C GLY A 22 -2.94 -3.67 2.42
N LEU A 23 -1.93 -3.30 3.23
CA LEU A 23 -2.15 -2.43 4.39
C LEU A 23 -2.90 -1.14 4.03
N LYS A 24 -2.52 -0.50 2.92
CA LYS A 24 -3.19 0.73 2.49
C LYS A 24 -4.62 0.45 2.02
N VAL A 25 -4.82 -0.51 1.13
CA VAL A 25 -6.15 -0.78 0.53
C VAL A 25 -7.13 -1.50 1.47
N HIS A 26 -6.64 -2.14 2.52
CA HIS A 26 -7.46 -2.89 3.47
C HIS A 26 -7.66 -2.13 4.78
N VAL A 27 -6.61 -1.46 5.29
CA VAL A 27 -6.64 -0.86 6.63
C VAL A 27 -6.75 0.65 6.57
N LEU A 28 -5.91 1.34 5.79
CA LEU A 28 -5.89 2.81 5.79
C LEU A 28 -7.09 3.46 5.09
N ILE A 29 -7.71 2.77 4.14
CA ILE A 29 -8.81 3.34 3.34
C ILE A 29 -10.20 2.98 3.85
N ILE A 30 -10.35 1.92 4.68
CA ILE A 30 -11.67 1.37 5.00
C ILE A 30 -12.53 2.39 5.74
N ASP A 31 -11.98 3.07 6.74
CA ASP A 31 -12.73 4.06 7.53
C ASP A 31 -13.03 5.31 6.69
N PRO A 32 -12.06 5.94 5.97
CA PRO A 32 -12.37 7.03 5.04
C PRO A 32 -13.42 6.67 3.97
N LEU A 33 -13.40 5.43 3.50
CA LEU A 33 -14.32 4.91 2.49
C LEU A 33 -15.74 4.76 3.06
N ILE A 34 -15.90 4.11 4.20
CA ILE A 34 -17.21 3.92 4.85
C ILE A 34 -17.75 5.28 5.35
N ASP A 35 -16.92 6.14 5.92
CA ASP A 35 -17.31 7.50 6.34
C ASP A 35 -17.77 8.37 5.14
N THR A 36 -17.41 8.02 3.90
CA THR A 36 -17.78 8.81 2.71
C THR A 36 -18.92 8.18 1.90
N ALA A 37 -18.87 6.86 1.69
CA ALA A 37 -19.83 6.13 0.87
C ALA A 37 -20.88 5.39 1.69
N GLY A 38 -20.75 5.37 3.02
CA GLY A 38 -21.64 4.67 3.93
C GLY A 38 -21.81 3.21 3.57
N ARG A 39 -23.07 2.79 3.51
CA ARG A 39 -23.47 1.42 3.12
C ARG A 39 -22.95 0.99 1.75
N ASP A 40 -22.82 1.91 0.80
CA ASP A 40 -22.45 1.61 -0.58
C ASP A 40 -20.91 1.62 -0.81
N ALA A 41 -20.12 1.66 0.26
CA ALA A 41 -18.65 1.59 0.22
C ALA A 41 -18.13 0.39 -0.58
N TRP A 42 -18.76 -0.77 -0.46
CA TRP A 42 -18.37 -1.98 -1.21
C TRP A 42 -18.54 -1.82 -2.73
N ILE A 43 -19.50 -1.00 -3.20
CA ILE A 43 -19.70 -0.70 -4.62
C ILE A 43 -18.55 0.17 -5.15
N SER A 44 -18.00 1.05 -4.31
CA SER A 44 -16.83 1.87 -4.67
C SER A 44 -15.63 0.98 -4.99
N LEU A 45 -15.43 -0.10 -4.22
CA LEU A 45 -14.35 -1.07 -4.48
C LEU A 45 -14.53 -1.80 -5.82
N ILE A 46 -15.76 -2.16 -6.17
CA ILE A 46 -16.09 -2.77 -7.47
C ILE A 46 -15.77 -1.79 -8.61
N LEU A 47 -16.19 -0.54 -8.48
CA LEU A 47 -15.88 0.52 -9.45
C LEU A 47 -14.36 0.67 -9.61
N VAL A 48 -13.62 0.71 -8.51
CA VAL A 48 -12.16 0.83 -8.53
C VAL A 48 -11.47 -0.38 -9.14
N LEU A 49 -12.00 -1.60 -8.99
CA LEU A 49 -11.47 -2.77 -9.67
C LEU A 49 -11.49 -2.58 -11.20
N PHE A 50 -12.60 -2.10 -11.76
CA PHE A 50 -12.70 -1.81 -13.19
C PHE A 50 -11.70 -0.72 -13.63
N VAL A 51 -11.60 0.37 -12.88
CA VAL A 51 -10.62 1.44 -13.16
C VAL A 51 -9.18 0.92 -13.09
N SER A 52 -8.90 0.01 -12.15
CA SER A 52 -7.56 -0.59 -11.98
C SER A 52 -7.19 -1.53 -13.12
N ILE A 53 -8.17 -2.19 -13.75
CA ILE A 53 -7.94 -2.99 -14.96
C ILE A 53 -7.56 -2.07 -16.13
N ILE A 54 -8.22 -0.92 -16.29
CA ILE A 54 -7.85 0.09 -17.29
C ILE A 54 -6.44 0.62 -16.99
N TRP A 55 -6.15 0.89 -15.72
CA TRP A 55 -4.83 1.32 -15.26
C TRP A 55 -3.73 0.30 -15.60
N ALA A 56 -4.02 -0.99 -15.47
CA ALA A 56 -3.08 -2.05 -15.83
C ALA A 56 -2.69 -2.03 -17.31
N ILE A 57 -3.57 -1.57 -18.22
CA ILE A 57 -3.23 -1.40 -19.64
C ILE A 57 -2.11 -0.36 -19.81
N LEU A 58 -2.22 0.77 -19.11
CA LEU A 58 -1.19 1.82 -19.13
C LEU A 58 0.14 1.32 -18.57
N LEU A 59 0.11 0.58 -17.47
CA LEU A 59 1.32 -0.01 -16.89
C LEU A 59 2.00 -1.01 -17.85
N ILE A 60 1.24 -1.87 -18.52
CA ILE A 60 1.80 -2.78 -19.54
C ILE A 60 2.36 -2.02 -20.75
N TYR A 61 1.69 -0.95 -21.18
CA TYR A 61 2.19 -0.10 -22.23
C TYR A 61 3.57 0.49 -21.88
N ILE A 62 3.73 1.00 -20.65
CA ILE A 62 5.00 1.52 -20.15
C ILE A 62 6.05 0.40 -20.03
N HIS A 63 5.69 -0.75 -19.46
CA HIS A 63 6.59 -1.89 -19.31
C HIS A 63 7.19 -2.33 -20.65
N LYS A 64 6.33 -2.48 -21.66
CA LYS A 64 6.77 -2.84 -23.02
C LYS A 64 7.58 -1.73 -23.67
N GLY A 65 7.19 -0.47 -23.50
CA GLY A 65 7.91 0.66 -24.09
C GLY A 65 9.26 0.96 -23.45
N THR A 66 9.49 0.49 -22.22
CA THR A 66 10.77 0.60 -21.52
C THR A 66 11.62 -0.67 -21.66
N ASN A 67 11.11 -1.73 -22.31
CA ASN A 67 11.80 -3.02 -22.50
C ASN A 67 12.40 -3.58 -21.20
N GLN A 68 11.65 -3.52 -20.09
CA GLN A 68 12.12 -3.97 -18.76
C GLN A 68 13.38 -3.25 -18.21
N ALA A 69 13.81 -2.17 -18.84
CA ALA A 69 14.93 -1.39 -18.34
C ALA A 69 14.61 -0.78 -16.97
N HIS A 70 15.66 -0.53 -16.19
CA HIS A 70 15.54 0.27 -14.98
C HIS A 70 15.00 1.66 -15.34
N LEU A 71 13.85 2.04 -14.76
CA LEU A 71 13.09 3.23 -15.17
C LEU A 71 13.94 4.50 -15.21
N PHE A 72 14.75 4.76 -14.18
CA PHE A 72 15.55 5.98 -14.11
C PHE A 72 16.75 5.96 -15.07
N THR A 73 17.25 4.77 -15.41
CA THR A 73 18.27 4.60 -16.44
C THR A 73 17.67 4.89 -17.82
N TRP A 74 16.51 4.32 -18.11
CA TRP A 74 15.77 4.58 -19.35
C TRP A 74 15.43 6.07 -19.53
N LEU A 75 14.94 6.73 -18.46
CA LEU A 75 14.68 8.17 -18.47
C LEU A 75 15.95 8.99 -18.77
N ASN A 76 17.07 8.61 -18.16
CA ASN A 76 18.35 9.30 -18.36
C ASN A 76 18.85 9.14 -19.81
N GLU A 77 18.72 7.95 -20.38
CA GLU A 77 19.12 7.65 -21.76
C GLU A 77 18.25 8.37 -22.80
N LYS A 78 16.93 8.43 -22.59
CA LYS A 78 15.99 8.99 -23.59
C LYS A 78 15.75 10.50 -23.45
N PHE A 79 15.77 11.02 -22.22
CA PHE A 79 15.39 12.40 -21.91
C PHE A 79 16.46 13.19 -21.13
N GLY A 80 17.58 12.56 -20.81
CA GLY A 80 18.71 13.19 -20.14
C GLY A 80 18.64 13.18 -18.60
N LYS A 81 19.78 13.51 -18.00
CA LYS A 81 20.03 13.40 -16.56
C LYS A 81 19.13 14.28 -15.71
N VAL A 82 18.78 15.48 -16.18
CA VAL A 82 17.95 16.44 -15.42
C VAL A 82 16.55 15.87 -15.22
N VAL A 83 15.92 15.36 -16.29
CA VAL A 83 14.57 14.77 -16.24
C VAL A 83 14.55 13.56 -15.31
N SER A 84 15.50 12.63 -15.49
CA SER A 84 15.63 11.45 -14.62
C SER A 84 15.79 11.83 -13.14
N PHE A 85 16.65 12.83 -12.84
CA PHE A 85 16.86 13.30 -11.47
C PHE A 85 15.61 13.93 -10.86
N LEU A 86 14.88 14.76 -11.60
CA LEU A 86 13.64 15.38 -11.11
C LEU A 86 12.58 14.33 -10.75
N PHE A 87 12.40 13.30 -11.60
CA PHE A 87 11.49 12.19 -11.30
C PHE A 87 11.94 11.39 -10.08
N ALA A 88 13.23 11.10 -9.97
CA ALA A 88 13.81 10.40 -8.82
C ALA A 88 13.60 11.18 -7.51
N ALA A 89 13.90 12.48 -7.51
CA ALA A 89 13.74 13.36 -6.36
C ALA A 89 12.26 13.52 -5.95
N LEU A 90 11.37 13.70 -6.93
CA LEU A 90 9.94 13.81 -6.69
C LEU A 90 9.36 12.54 -6.06
N LEU A 91 9.71 11.37 -6.62
CA LEU A 91 9.30 10.09 -6.06
C LEU A 91 9.89 9.87 -4.66
N TYR A 92 11.16 10.20 -4.45
CA TYR A 92 11.82 10.10 -3.14
C TYR A 92 11.09 10.91 -2.05
N LEU A 93 10.78 12.18 -2.33
CA LEU A 93 10.04 13.03 -1.39
C LEU A 93 8.65 12.46 -1.09
N PHE A 94 7.98 11.94 -2.12
CA PHE A 94 6.67 11.33 -1.95
C PHE A 94 6.74 10.01 -1.14
N LEU A 95 7.77 9.20 -1.34
CA LEU A 95 8.04 7.99 -0.56
C LEU A 95 8.25 8.29 0.94
N ILE A 96 8.91 9.40 1.27
CA ILE A 96 9.02 9.87 2.67
C ILE A 96 7.64 10.14 3.25
N ILE A 97 6.76 10.85 2.53
CA ILE A 97 5.42 11.19 3.01
C ILE A 97 4.61 9.91 3.29
N ILE A 98 4.51 9.00 2.33
CA ILE A 98 3.72 7.77 2.52
C ILE A 98 4.32 6.83 3.57
N GLY A 99 5.66 6.78 3.68
CA GLY A 99 6.34 6.00 4.71
C GLY A 99 6.07 6.56 6.10
N ALA A 100 6.13 7.89 6.24
CA ALA A 100 5.87 8.57 7.51
C ALA A 100 4.41 8.45 7.95
N VAL A 101 3.46 8.50 7.02
CA VAL A 101 2.03 8.26 7.28
C VAL A 101 1.78 6.83 7.72
N THR A 102 2.35 5.85 6.99
CA THR A 102 2.25 4.43 7.35
C THR A 102 2.76 4.18 8.76
N LEU A 103 3.94 4.74 9.07
CA LEU A 103 4.57 4.60 10.39
C LEU A 103 3.74 5.26 11.49
N LYS A 104 3.26 6.50 11.26
CA LYS A 104 2.45 7.24 12.21
C LYS A 104 1.16 6.50 12.52
N ASP A 105 0.43 6.05 11.51
CA ASP A 105 -0.82 5.30 11.71
C ASP A 105 -0.58 4.00 12.47
N THR A 106 0.46 3.23 12.09
CA THR A 106 0.83 1.98 12.78
C THR A 106 1.17 2.21 14.26
N VAL A 107 1.95 3.26 14.57
CA VAL A 107 2.36 3.56 15.95
C VAL A 107 1.19 4.09 16.77
N VAL A 108 0.33 4.93 16.19
CA VAL A 108 -0.88 5.43 16.86
C VAL A 108 -1.82 4.27 17.17
N TRP A 109 -2.11 3.42 16.19
CA TRP A 109 -2.91 2.22 16.37
C TRP A 109 -2.35 1.32 17.48
N THR A 110 -1.06 0.97 17.38
CA THR A 110 -0.39 0.12 18.39
C THR A 110 -0.50 0.69 19.80
N LYS A 111 -0.38 2.01 19.94
CA LYS A 111 -0.48 2.70 21.23
C LYS A 111 -1.90 2.71 21.77
N VAL A 112 -2.90 2.99 20.95
CA VAL A 112 -4.29 3.05 21.39
C VAL A 112 -4.75 1.66 21.84
N THR A 113 -4.34 0.62 21.11
CA THR A 113 -4.86 -0.73 21.32
C THR A 113 -4.07 -1.56 22.35
N TYR A 114 -2.72 -1.52 22.35
CA TYR A 114 -1.92 -2.48 23.13
C TYR A 114 -0.84 -1.86 24.01
N LEU A 115 -0.12 -0.84 23.51
CA LEU A 115 1.10 -0.33 24.15
C LEU A 115 0.94 1.13 24.60
N GLN A 116 -0.15 1.41 25.33
CA GLN A 116 -0.51 2.75 25.80
C GLN A 116 0.61 3.41 26.62
N ASN A 117 1.23 2.63 27.52
CA ASN A 117 2.27 3.09 28.44
C ASN A 117 3.67 3.14 27.82
N THR A 118 3.87 2.60 26.61
CA THR A 118 5.20 2.61 25.97
C THR A 118 5.47 3.97 25.31
N PRO A 119 6.64 4.59 25.54
CA PRO A 119 7.01 5.83 24.87
C PRO A 119 7.11 5.64 23.34
N SER A 120 6.52 6.58 22.57
CA SER A 120 6.45 6.46 21.12
C SER A 120 7.82 6.37 20.45
N PHE A 121 8.84 7.04 21.00
CA PHE A 121 10.20 7.00 20.42
C PHE A 121 10.83 5.60 20.47
N VAL A 122 10.48 4.79 21.47
CA VAL A 122 10.96 3.39 21.58
C VAL A 122 10.31 2.55 20.49
N LEU A 123 8.99 2.66 20.33
CA LEU A 123 8.24 1.93 19.29
C LEU A 123 8.72 2.29 17.89
N VAL A 124 8.83 3.59 17.61
CA VAL A 124 9.30 4.11 16.31
C VAL A 124 10.74 3.66 16.03
N GLY A 125 11.64 3.80 17.00
CA GLY A 125 13.05 3.45 16.84
C GLY A 125 13.25 1.96 16.56
N LEU A 126 12.60 1.09 17.35
CA LEU A 126 12.68 -0.36 17.16
C LEU A 126 12.07 -0.79 15.82
N PHE A 127 10.91 -0.24 15.47
CA PHE A 127 10.23 -0.63 14.22
C PHE A 127 11.02 -0.19 12.98
N LEU A 128 11.53 1.04 12.97
CA LEU A 128 12.39 1.52 11.89
C LEU A 128 13.70 0.74 11.80
N PHE A 129 14.30 0.37 12.93
CA PHE A 129 15.49 -0.48 12.96
C PHE A 129 15.23 -1.84 12.30
N LEU A 130 14.14 -2.52 12.68
CA LEU A 130 13.75 -3.79 12.07
C LEU A 130 13.52 -3.65 10.56
N CYS A 131 12.79 -2.62 10.14
CA CYS A 131 12.52 -2.38 8.73
C CYS A 131 13.81 -2.10 7.93
N ALA A 132 14.76 -1.36 8.52
CA ALA A 132 16.06 -1.04 7.94
C ALA A 132 16.93 -2.29 7.79
N VAL A 133 17.02 -3.14 8.83
CA VAL A 133 17.74 -4.42 8.76
C VAL A 133 17.19 -5.29 7.63
N ALA A 134 15.86 -5.43 7.54
CA ALA A 134 15.23 -6.19 6.48
C ALA A 134 15.51 -5.61 5.09
N ALA A 135 15.44 -4.30 4.92
CA ALA A 135 15.77 -3.64 3.66
C ALA A 135 17.24 -3.84 3.24
N LEU A 136 18.17 -3.85 4.20
CA LEU A 136 19.59 -4.11 3.95
C LEU A 136 19.88 -5.55 3.52
N THR A 137 18.98 -6.51 3.81
CA THR A 137 19.08 -7.87 3.24
C THR A 137 18.79 -7.90 1.73
N GLY A 138 18.18 -6.85 1.18
CA GLY A 138 17.84 -6.71 -0.24
C GLY A 138 16.47 -7.29 -0.60
N LEU A 139 16.05 -7.03 -1.85
CA LEU A 139 14.70 -7.37 -2.33
C LEU A 139 14.38 -8.87 -2.25
N ARG A 140 15.37 -9.73 -2.55
CA ARG A 140 15.18 -11.18 -2.49
C ARG A 140 14.97 -11.68 -1.06
N GLY A 141 15.72 -11.13 -0.09
CA GLY A 141 15.55 -11.46 1.33
C GLY A 141 14.16 -11.08 1.83
N LEU A 142 13.73 -9.86 1.53
CA LEU A 142 12.39 -9.37 1.86
C LEU A 142 11.29 -10.22 1.21
N ALA A 143 11.45 -10.60 -0.06
CA ALA A 143 10.48 -11.44 -0.78
C ALA A 143 10.30 -12.82 -0.15
N ILE A 144 11.38 -13.47 0.30
CA ILE A 144 11.33 -14.77 0.97
C ILE A 144 10.63 -14.64 2.33
N ALA A 145 10.99 -13.63 3.12
CA ALA A 145 10.32 -13.35 4.39
C ALA A 145 8.82 -13.08 4.19
N ASN A 146 8.48 -12.30 3.17
CA ASN A 146 7.10 -11.94 2.85
C ASN A 146 6.23 -13.15 2.51
N PHE A 147 6.79 -14.20 1.91
CA PHE A 147 6.02 -15.43 1.63
C PHE A 147 5.43 -16.03 2.91
N PHE A 148 6.24 -16.19 3.95
CA PHE A 148 5.80 -16.72 5.24
C PHE A 148 4.90 -15.73 5.99
N ILE A 149 5.23 -14.44 5.92
CA ILE A 149 4.42 -13.39 6.55
C ILE A 149 3.01 -13.38 5.97
N LEU A 150 2.90 -13.30 4.65
CA LEU A 150 1.62 -13.23 3.95
C LEU A 150 0.79 -14.51 4.14
N PHE A 151 1.44 -15.68 4.23
CA PHE A 151 0.76 -16.95 4.51
C PHE A 151 -0.11 -16.88 5.78
N PHE A 152 0.46 -16.42 6.90
CA PHE A 152 -0.28 -16.26 8.15
C PHE A 152 -1.27 -15.10 8.11
N VAL A 153 -0.95 -14.00 7.41
CA VAL A 153 -1.90 -12.87 7.22
C VAL A 153 -3.18 -13.36 6.54
N ILE A 154 -3.06 -14.20 5.50
CA ILE A 154 -4.20 -14.76 4.77
C ILE A 154 -5.00 -15.70 5.67
N ILE A 155 -4.33 -16.62 6.38
CA ILE A 155 -5.01 -17.57 7.28
C ILE A 155 -5.81 -16.81 8.35
N PHE A 156 -5.20 -15.82 9.00
CA PHE A 156 -5.86 -15.03 10.04
C PHE A 156 -6.99 -14.17 9.47
N GLY A 157 -6.85 -13.65 8.25
CA GLY A 157 -7.92 -12.90 7.57
C GLY A 157 -9.16 -13.77 7.29
N PHE A 158 -8.96 -14.98 6.79
CA PHE A 158 -10.08 -15.92 6.61
C PHE A 158 -10.66 -16.38 7.94
N PHE A 159 -9.80 -16.64 8.93
CA PHE A 159 -10.22 -17.04 10.26
C PHE A 159 -11.20 -16.02 10.87
N VAL A 160 -10.84 -14.73 10.96
CA VAL A 160 -11.74 -13.71 11.52
C VAL A 160 -13.03 -13.58 10.72
N SER A 161 -12.95 -13.66 9.37
CA SER A 161 -14.15 -13.59 8.53
C SER A 161 -15.11 -14.75 8.75
N PHE A 162 -14.61 -15.96 9.01
CA PHE A 162 -15.42 -17.15 9.26
C PHE A 162 -15.97 -17.17 10.69
N THR A 163 -15.15 -16.85 11.70
CA THR A 163 -15.61 -16.80 13.10
C THR A 163 -16.71 -15.76 13.29
N ASN A 164 -16.65 -14.66 12.54
CA ASN A 164 -17.64 -13.59 12.64
C ASN A 164 -18.90 -13.82 11.80
N MET A 165 -19.00 -14.92 11.05
CA MET A 165 -20.17 -15.17 10.19
C MET A 165 -21.49 -15.12 10.97
N GLN A 166 -21.47 -15.53 12.23
CA GLN A 166 -22.62 -15.47 13.14
C GLN A 166 -23.10 -14.05 13.48
N PHE A 167 -22.25 -13.04 13.33
CA PHE A 167 -22.56 -11.63 13.60
C PHE A 167 -22.95 -10.86 12.34
N LYS A 168 -22.78 -11.45 11.14
CA LYS A 168 -23.02 -10.78 9.86
C LYS A 168 -24.51 -10.77 9.49
N SER A 169 -25.12 -9.61 9.51
CA SER A 169 -26.44 -9.36 8.92
C SER A 169 -26.30 -8.74 7.53
N PHE A 170 -26.39 -9.57 6.48
CA PHE A 170 -26.31 -9.10 5.09
C PHE A 170 -27.47 -8.18 4.67
N SER A 171 -28.57 -8.16 5.43
CA SER A 171 -29.66 -7.20 5.22
C SER A 171 -29.20 -5.74 5.38
N LEU A 172 -28.13 -5.50 6.13
CA LEU A 172 -27.55 -4.16 6.34
C LEU A 172 -26.87 -3.60 5.08
N LEU A 173 -26.68 -4.41 4.03
CA LEU A 173 -26.26 -3.95 2.70
C LEU A 173 -27.41 -3.36 1.88
N LEU A 174 -28.65 -3.44 2.37
CA LEU A 174 -29.84 -2.89 1.73
C LEU A 174 -30.40 -1.68 2.50
N PRO A 175 -31.13 -0.77 1.82
CA PRO A 175 -31.23 -0.65 0.36
C PRO A 175 -29.91 -0.18 -0.28
N VAL A 176 -29.68 -0.61 -1.52
CA VAL A 176 -28.51 -0.23 -2.34
C VAL A 176 -28.73 1.15 -2.95
N LEU A 177 -27.71 2.01 -2.90
CA LEU A 177 -27.71 3.36 -3.49
C LEU A 177 -28.81 4.28 -2.95
N GLU A 178 -29.10 4.20 -1.64
CA GLU A 178 -30.09 5.06 -0.96
C GLU A 178 -29.80 6.56 -1.16
N HIS A 179 -28.52 6.93 -1.17
CA HIS A 179 -28.05 8.30 -1.39
C HIS A 179 -27.53 8.54 -2.82
N GLY A 180 -27.90 7.66 -3.76
CA GLY A 180 -27.47 7.70 -5.15
C GLY A 180 -26.00 7.33 -5.36
N PHE A 181 -25.50 7.54 -6.57
CA PHE A 181 -24.16 7.10 -6.98
C PHE A 181 -23.03 8.08 -6.62
N GLN A 182 -23.38 9.30 -6.20
CA GLN A 182 -22.40 10.36 -5.90
C GLN A 182 -21.46 10.01 -4.73
N PRO A 183 -21.93 9.45 -3.59
CA PRO A 183 -21.05 9.00 -2.51
C PRO A 183 -20.09 7.88 -2.93
N VAL A 184 -20.55 6.97 -3.81
CA VAL A 184 -19.74 5.87 -4.36
C VAL A 184 -18.57 6.41 -5.19
N ILE A 185 -18.83 7.36 -6.09
CA ILE A 185 -17.75 7.99 -6.88
C ILE A 185 -16.78 8.74 -5.98
N LYS A 186 -17.29 9.52 -5.01
CA LYS A 186 -16.43 10.26 -4.07
C LYS A 186 -15.57 9.32 -3.22
N GLY A 187 -16.16 8.24 -2.69
CA GLY A 187 -15.47 7.23 -1.90
C GLY A 187 -14.40 6.48 -2.67
N SER A 188 -14.54 6.36 -4.00
CA SER A 188 -13.60 5.64 -4.85
C SER A 188 -12.17 6.22 -4.86
N ILE A 189 -11.99 7.50 -4.51
CA ILE A 189 -10.66 8.14 -4.44
C ILE A 189 -9.73 7.43 -3.45
N TYR A 190 -10.27 6.90 -2.34
CA TYR A 190 -9.46 6.25 -1.31
C TYR A 190 -8.86 4.92 -1.79
N PRO A 191 -9.64 3.94 -2.27
CA PRO A 191 -9.07 2.73 -2.87
C PRO A 191 -8.25 3.01 -4.13
N LEU A 192 -8.61 3.99 -4.97
CA LEU A 192 -7.78 4.39 -6.11
C LEU A 192 -6.38 4.81 -5.69
N SER A 193 -6.24 5.53 -4.56
CA SER A 193 -4.94 5.94 -4.05
C SER A 193 -4.01 4.76 -3.76
N GLY A 194 -4.55 3.61 -3.34
CA GLY A 194 -3.78 2.39 -3.13
C GLY A 194 -3.52 1.64 -4.43
N MET A 195 -4.52 1.52 -5.30
CA MET A 195 -4.38 0.82 -6.58
C MET A 195 -3.38 1.49 -7.54
N THR A 196 -3.26 2.83 -7.50
CA THR A 196 -2.24 3.53 -8.31
C THR A 196 -0.80 3.20 -7.90
N GLU A 197 -0.58 2.67 -6.69
CA GLU A 197 0.75 2.20 -6.25
C GLU A 197 1.20 0.92 -6.98
N LEU A 198 0.34 0.28 -7.79
CA LEU A 198 0.76 -0.76 -8.75
C LEU A 198 1.84 -0.25 -9.72
N PHE A 199 2.05 1.07 -9.81
CA PHE A 199 3.24 1.69 -10.39
C PHE A 199 4.56 1.08 -9.90
N MET A 200 4.61 0.49 -8.70
CA MET A 200 5.78 -0.24 -8.20
C MET A 200 6.26 -1.36 -9.15
N PHE A 201 5.38 -1.95 -9.95
CA PHE A 201 5.76 -2.96 -10.95
C PHE A 201 6.68 -2.37 -12.01
N ILE A 202 6.50 -1.09 -12.37
CA ILE A 202 7.39 -0.38 -13.30
C ILE A 202 8.73 -0.08 -12.64
N ILE A 203 8.75 0.26 -11.35
CA ILE A 203 10.00 0.53 -10.64
C ILE A 203 10.83 -0.75 -10.49
N PHE A 204 10.20 -1.89 -10.20
CA PHE A 204 10.89 -3.16 -9.97
C PHE A 204 11.03 -4.06 -11.20
N GLN A 205 10.55 -3.65 -12.38
CA GLN A 205 10.53 -4.52 -13.56
C GLN A 205 11.89 -5.12 -13.93
N HIS A 206 12.98 -4.37 -13.74
CA HIS A 206 14.35 -4.83 -14.03
C HIS A 206 14.88 -5.86 -13.01
N ARG A 207 14.20 -6.04 -11.87
CA ARG A 207 14.52 -7.03 -10.84
C ARG A 207 13.73 -8.33 -11.00
N VAL A 208 12.78 -8.38 -11.92
CA VAL A 208 11.96 -9.58 -12.16
C VAL A 208 12.58 -10.41 -13.28
N LYS A 209 12.60 -11.73 -13.11
CA LYS A 209 13.15 -12.65 -14.13
C LYS A 209 12.24 -12.78 -15.35
N GLU A 210 10.93 -12.79 -15.11
CA GLU A 210 9.91 -13.01 -16.12
C GLU A 210 9.30 -11.69 -16.63
N GLU A 211 8.79 -11.73 -17.86
CA GLU A 211 8.04 -10.59 -18.42
C GLU A 211 6.72 -10.33 -17.68
N ILE A 212 6.49 -9.07 -17.32
CA ILE A 212 5.25 -8.64 -16.70
C ILE A 212 4.17 -8.54 -17.76
N LYS A 213 3.28 -9.53 -17.78
CA LYS A 213 2.08 -9.56 -18.62
C LYS A 213 0.85 -8.97 -17.93
N PHE A 214 -0.13 -8.52 -18.72
CA PHE A 214 -1.39 -7.92 -18.23
C PHE A 214 -2.10 -8.76 -17.16
N LYS A 215 -2.16 -10.08 -17.35
CA LYS A 215 -2.78 -11.00 -16.38
C LYS A 215 -2.21 -10.91 -14.97
N HIS A 216 -0.92 -10.55 -14.81
CA HIS A 216 -0.28 -10.46 -13.49
C HIS A 216 -0.70 -9.18 -12.76
N LEU A 217 -0.86 -8.06 -13.48
CA LEU A 217 -1.38 -6.83 -12.91
C LEU A 217 -2.86 -6.96 -12.56
N VAL A 218 -3.66 -7.58 -13.44
CA VAL A 218 -5.09 -7.86 -13.17
C VAL A 218 -5.23 -8.80 -11.98
N LEU A 219 -4.43 -9.87 -11.89
CA LEU A 219 -4.42 -10.76 -10.73
C LEU A 219 -4.08 -9.98 -9.44
N THR A 220 -3.06 -9.11 -9.48
CA THR A 220 -2.68 -8.30 -8.32
C THR A 220 -3.80 -7.34 -7.91
N ALA A 221 -4.41 -6.65 -8.87
CA ALA A 221 -5.54 -5.75 -8.63
C ALA A 221 -6.75 -6.51 -8.04
N PHE A 222 -7.03 -7.72 -8.53
CA PHE A 222 -8.09 -8.56 -8.01
C PHE A 222 -7.81 -9.04 -6.57
N LEU A 223 -6.56 -9.45 -6.28
CA LEU A 223 -6.17 -9.85 -4.92
C LEU A 223 -6.27 -8.68 -3.93
N LEU A 224 -5.83 -7.48 -4.32
CA LEU A 224 -5.97 -6.26 -3.52
C LEU A 224 -7.44 -5.85 -3.34
N PHE A 225 -8.26 -5.99 -4.39
CA PHE A 225 -9.71 -5.78 -4.31
C PHE A 225 -10.33 -6.73 -3.29
N TRP A 226 -10.04 -8.04 -3.38
CA TRP A 226 -10.60 -9.03 -2.47
C TRP A 226 -10.21 -8.78 -1.02
N LEU A 227 -8.94 -8.40 -0.80
CA LEU A 227 -8.42 -8.06 0.52
C LEU A 227 -9.14 -6.85 1.15
N ALA A 228 -9.57 -5.87 0.35
CA ALA A 228 -10.35 -4.71 0.81
C ALA A 228 -11.86 -5.01 0.93
N PHE A 229 -12.38 -5.81 0.00
CA PHE A 229 -13.81 -6.06 -0.18
C PHE A 229 -14.43 -6.82 1.00
N GLY A 230 -13.80 -7.93 1.40
CA GLY A 230 -14.31 -8.77 2.49
C GLY A 230 -14.47 -7.99 3.80
N PRO A 231 -13.43 -7.31 4.29
CA PRO A 231 -13.48 -6.55 5.53
C PRO A 231 -14.36 -5.29 5.46
N THR A 232 -14.51 -4.66 4.28
CA THR A 232 -15.48 -3.57 4.08
C THR A 232 -16.92 -4.08 4.22
N ILE A 233 -17.25 -5.22 3.60
CA ILE A 233 -18.55 -5.88 3.81
C ILE A 233 -18.70 -6.32 5.27
N GLY A 234 -17.65 -6.90 5.87
CA GLY A 234 -17.60 -7.31 7.26
C GLY A 234 -17.99 -6.17 8.19
N ALA A 235 -17.33 -5.02 8.09
CA ALA A 235 -17.63 -3.84 8.90
C ALA A 235 -19.11 -3.42 8.79
N ILE A 236 -19.66 -3.35 7.57
CA ILE A 236 -21.06 -2.93 7.36
C ILE A 236 -22.05 -3.98 7.88
N THR A 237 -21.76 -5.27 7.68
CA THR A 237 -22.67 -6.36 8.05
C THR A 237 -22.59 -6.77 9.52
N GLU A 238 -21.47 -6.50 10.18
CA GLU A 238 -21.26 -6.78 11.61
C GLU A 238 -21.73 -5.61 12.49
N PHE A 239 -21.47 -4.36 12.08
CA PHE A 239 -21.76 -3.17 12.91
C PHE A 239 -22.89 -2.29 12.37
N GLY A 240 -23.23 -2.42 11.09
CA GLY A 240 -24.13 -1.49 10.40
C GLY A 240 -23.40 -0.25 9.87
N PRO A 241 -23.93 0.41 8.81
CA PRO A 241 -23.23 1.47 8.10
C PRO A 241 -22.97 2.72 8.96
N SER A 242 -23.83 3.02 9.93
CA SER A 242 -23.68 4.19 10.80
C SER A 242 -22.64 3.99 11.89
N GLU A 243 -22.54 2.78 12.45
CA GLU A 243 -21.55 2.50 13.49
C GLU A 243 -20.17 2.31 12.84
N ALA A 244 -20.11 1.55 11.75
CA ALA A 244 -18.88 1.36 10.99
C ALA A 244 -18.26 2.68 10.50
N SER A 245 -19.05 3.72 10.18
CA SER A 245 -18.50 5.04 9.81
C SER A 245 -17.89 5.81 10.99
N ASN A 246 -18.28 5.48 12.23
CA ASN A 246 -17.79 6.15 13.44
C ASN A 246 -16.55 5.47 14.03
N GLN A 247 -16.22 4.26 13.58
CA GLN A 247 -15.05 3.51 14.05
C GLN A 247 -13.76 4.08 13.47
N ARG A 248 -12.76 4.31 14.33
CA ARG A 248 -11.43 4.77 13.92
C ARG A 248 -10.60 3.68 13.22
N PHE A 249 -10.89 2.41 13.53
CA PHE A 249 -10.17 1.24 13.04
C PHE A 249 -11.15 0.08 12.79
N SER A 250 -12.05 0.23 11.81
CA SER A 250 -13.16 -0.73 11.59
C SER A 250 -12.70 -2.16 11.32
N ALA A 251 -11.53 -2.33 10.70
CA ALA A 251 -10.94 -3.65 10.48
C ALA A 251 -10.46 -4.31 11.80
N TYR A 252 -10.05 -3.51 12.79
CA TYR A 252 -9.68 -4.01 14.12
C TYR A 252 -10.93 -4.36 14.94
N GLU A 253 -12.00 -3.59 14.86
CA GLU A 253 -13.22 -3.88 15.63
C GLU A 253 -13.82 -5.26 15.28
N GLN A 254 -13.70 -5.71 14.02
CA GLN A 254 -14.08 -7.07 13.61
C GLN A 254 -13.33 -8.14 14.41
N TRP A 255 -12.05 -7.92 14.72
CA TRP A 255 -11.28 -8.82 15.56
C TRP A 255 -11.75 -8.84 17.02
N GLY A 256 -12.32 -7.75 17.52
CA GLY A 256 -12.95 -7.67 18.83
C GLY A 256 -14.18 -8.58 18.98
N LEU A 257 -14.87 -8.90 17.89
CA LEU A 257 -15.99 -9.85 17.87
C LEU A 257 -15.55 -11.32 17.85
N ALA A 258 -14.32 -11.58 17.40
CA ALA A 258 -13.85 -12.94 17.16
C ALA A 258 -13.72 -13.75 18.45
N SER A 259 -14.47 -14.84 18.55
CA SER A 259 -14.47 -15.77 19.67
C SER A 259 -14.53 -17.22 19.17
N LEU A 260 -13.86 -18.14 19.88
CA LEU A 260 -13.97 -19.58 19.63
C LEU A 260 -14.71 -20.27 20.78
N GLY A 261 -15.96 -20.61 20.51
CA GLY A 261 -16.85 -21.23 21.50
C GLY A 261 -17.10 -20.32 22.69
N ARG A 262 -17.06 -20.88 23.90
CA ARG A 262 -17.29 -20.14 25.16
C ARG A 262 -16.02 -19.88 25.96
N PHE A 263 -14.86 -20.27 25.43
CA PHE A 263 -13.64 -20.39 26.23
C PHE A 263 -12.46 -19.56 25.72
N ILE A 264 -12.46 -19.18 24.44
CA ILE A 264 -11.40 -18.36 23.86
C ILE A 264 -12.03 -17.07 23.34
N GLU A 265 -11.98 -16.06 24.20
CA GLU A 265 -12.34 -14.67 23.93
C GLU A 265 -11.03 -13.86 23.80
N HIS A 266 -11.04 -12.70 23.13
CA HIS A 266 -9.85 -11.84 22.92
C HIS A 266 -8.84 -12.41 21.91
N LEU A 267 -9.34 -12.82 20.74
CA LEU A 267 -8.49 -13.19 19.60
C LEU A 267 -7.94 -11.97 18.85
N ASP A 268 -8.23 -10.77 19.36
CA ASP A 268 -7.90 -9.52 18.72
C ASP A 268 -6.40 -9.26 18.64
N PHE A 269 -5.59 -9.85 19.53
CA PHE A 269 -4.13 -9.77 19.45
C PHE A 269 -3.56 -10.31 18.12
N LEU A 270 -4.28 -11.19 17.41
CA LEU A 270 -3.86 -11.67 16.08
C LEU A 270 -3.88 -10.56 15.02
N SER A 271 -4.68 -9.51 15.23
CA SER A 271 -4.68 -8.30 14.39
C SER A 271 -3.33 -7.58 14.42
N ILE A 272 -2.58 -7.64 15.53
CA ILE A 272 -1.22 -7.07 15.67
C ILE A 272 -0.30 -7.66 14.62
N TYR A 273 -0.37 -8.98 14.46
CA TYR A 273 0.43 -9.65 13.46
C TYR A 273 0.12 -9.12 12.06
N GLN A 274 -1.16 -8.98 11.71
CA GLN A 274 -1.56 -8.50 10.37
C GLN A 274 -1.14 -7.05 10.11
N TRP A 275 -1.36 -6.16 11.06
CA TRP A 275 -1.04 -4.74 10.92
C TRP A 275 0.47 -4.50 10.83
N LEU A 276 1.22 -5.08 11.78
CA LEU A 276 2.68 -4.95 11.81
C LEU A 276 3.31 -5.62 10.58
N SER A 277 2.77 -6.74 10.11
CA SER A 277 3.25 -7.41 8.89
C SER A 277 3.13 -6.51 7.66
N GLY A 278 1.95 -5.90 7.47
CA GLY A 278 1.71 -4.97 6.37
C GLY A 278 2.64 -3.76 6.45
N ALA A 279 2.75 -3.14 7.62
CA ALA A 279 3.58 -1.96 7.84
C ALA A 279 5.08 -2.27 7.68
N PHE A 280 5.53 -3.42 8.18
CA PHE A 280 6.91 -3.87 8.09
C PHE A 280 7.33 -4.07 6.63
N ILE A 281 6.56 -4.86 5.88
CA ILE A 281 6.86 -5.09 4.46
C ILE A 281 6.78 -3.79 3.66
N ARG A 282 5.77 -2.94 3.93
CA ARG A 282 5.61 -1.66 3.25
C ARG A 282 6.79 -0.70 3.49
N ILE A 283 7.19 -0.49 4.74
CA ILE A 283 8.31 0.42 5.06
C ILE A 283 9.64 -0.16 4.58
N SER A 284 9.89 -1.47 4.77
CA SER A 284 11.07 -2.13 4.20
C SER A 284 11.13 -2.03 2.68
N LEU A 285 10.00 -2.12 1.98
CA LEU A 285 9.96 -1.96 0.53
C LEU A 285 10.22 -0.51 0.11
N ILE A 286 9.69 0.48 0.83
CA ILE A 286 10.01 1.91 0.63
C ILE A 286 11.51 2.15 0.80
N PHE A 287 12.11 1.51 1.80
CA PHE A 287 13.55 1.53 2.07
C PHE A 287 14.37 0.96 0.91
N ILE A 288 13.95 -0.17 0.34
CA ILE A 288 14.57 -0.77 -0.85
C ILE A 288 14.38 0.10 -2.09
N LEU A 289 13.19 0.68 -2.30
CA LEU A 289 12.89 1.54 -3.45
C LEU A 289 13.90 2.69 -3.57
N ILE A 290 14.37 3.23 -2.46
CA ILE A 290 15.34 4.33 -2.47
C ILE A 290 16.73 3.87 -2.86
N LEU A 291 17.10 2.65 -2.49
CA LEU A 291 18.32 2.01 -2.96
C LEU A 291 18.27 1.73 -4.48
N GLU A 292 17.07 1.49 -5.04
CA GLU A 292 16.85 1.33 -6.49
C GLU A 292 16.88 2.66 -7.24
N ILE A 293 16.10 3.67 -6.80
CA ILE A 293 15.97 4.99 -7.47
C ILE A 293 17.35 5.63 -7.70
N PHE A 294 18.23 5.56 -6.69
CA PHE A 294 19.55 6.17 -6.72
C PHE A 294 20.69 5.17 -6.88
N SER A 295 20.46 4.02 -7.54
CA SER A 295 21.47 2.96 -7.78
C SER A 295 22.63 3.39 -8.72
N THR A 296 22.93 4.68 -8.79
CA THR A 296 24.10 5.22 -9.49
C THR A 296 25.40 4.84 -8.78
N LYS A 297 26.53 4.90 -9.51
CA LYS A 297 27.89 4.51 -9.07
C LYS A 297 28.36 5.12 -7.73
N LYS A 298 27.63 6.06 -7.12
CA LYS A 298 27.98 6.74 -5.87
C LYS A 298 27.23 6.14 -4.67
N GLN A 299 27.63 4.91 -4.29
CA GLN A 299 27.03 4.15 -3.18
C GLN A 299 26.91 4.94 -1.85
N LYS A 300 27.88 5.82 -1.53
CA LYS A 300 27.84 6.68 -0.33
C LYS A 300 26.65 7.65 -0.31
N ALA A 301 26.30 8.23 -1.46
CA ALA A 301 25.18 9.18 -1.56
C ALA A 301 23.83 8.47 -1.36
N THR A 302 23.70 7.25 -1.90
CA THR A 302 22.51 6.42 -1.73
C THR A 302 22.27 6.06 -0.26
N TYR A 303 23.33 5.64 0.46
CA TYR A 303 23.22 5.39 1.91
C TYR A 303 22.93 6.65 2.73
N PHE A 304 23.45 7.81 2.31
CA PHE A 304 23.14 9.08 2.96
C PHE A 304 21.64 9.43 2.83
N LEU A 305 21.06 9.29 1.63
CA LEU A 305 19.62 9.47 1.42
C LEU A 305 18.78 8.45 2.20
N PHE A 306 19.24 7.20 2.28
CA PHE A 306 18.60 6.17 3.09
C PHE A 306 18.53 6.57 4.58
N ILE A 307 19.63 7.08 5.14
CA ILE A 307 19.67 7.57 6.53
C ILE A 307 18.76 8.80 6.71
N ILE A 308 18.79 9.75 5.77
CA ILE A 308 17.91 10.94 5.81
C ILE A 308 16.44 10.51 5.89
N MET A 309 16.02 9.54 5.08
CA MET A 309 14.65 9.05 5.15
C MET A 309 14.33 8.44 6.51
N ILE A 310 15.20 7.59 7.08
CA ILE A 310 14.96 7.00 8.41
C ILE A 310 14.75 8.11 9.45
N VAL A 311 15.62 9.13 9.44
CA VAL A 311 15.52 10.27 10.35
C VAL A 311 14.24 11.07 10.08
N ALA A 312 13.88 11.31 8.82
CA ALA A 312 12.65 12.03 8.46
C ALA A 312 11.39 11.30 8.95
N LEU A 313 11.31 9.98 8.77
CA LEU A 313 10.22 9.14 9.27
C LEU A 313 10.16 9.15 10.80
N PHE A 314 11.32 9.04 11.47
CA PHE A 314 11.42 9.08 12.92
C PHE A 314 10.89 10.41 13.47
N VAL A 315 11.41 11.54 12.96
CA VAL A 315 11.02 12.89 13.38
C VAL A 315 9.55 13.14 13.12
N PHE A 316 9.06 12.84 11.91
CA PHE A 316 7.65 13.06 11.55
C PHE A 316 6.70 12.26 12.46
N CYS A 317 7.02 10.99 12.75
CA CYS A 317 6.16 10.16 13.58
C CYS A 317 6.05 10.69 15.02
N LEU A 318 7.09 11.34 15.53
CA LEU A 318 7.12 11.93 16.87
C LEU A 318 6.52 13.33 16.97
N LEU A 319 6.16 13.95 15.85
CA LEU A 319 5.44 15.23 15.87
C LEU A 319 4.13 15.06 16.67
N PRO A 320 3.80 16.00 17.59
CA PRO A 320 2.64 15.93 18.47
C PRO A 320 1.34 16.30 17.72
N ILE A 321 1.04 15.55 16.66
CA ILE A 321 -0.20 15.64 15.89
C ILE A 321 -1.22 14.71 16.56
N SER A 322 -2.37 15.24 16.95
CA SER A 322 -3.47 14.43 17.50
C SER A 322 -4.03 13.48 16.44
N ASP A 323 -4.54 12.32 16.88
CA ASP A 323 -5.06 11.31 15.94
C ASP A 323 -6.22 11.86 15.10
N ILE A 324 -7.09 12.69 15.67
CA ILE A 324 -8.20 13.34 14.94
C ILE A 324 -7.68 14.22 13.78
N ILE A 325 -6.65 15.03 14.04
CA ILE A 325 -6.04 15.88 13.00
C ILE A 325 -5.34 15.01 11.96
N PHE A 326 -4.62 13.98 12.41
CA PHE A 326 -3.94 13.05 11.51
C PHE A 326 -4.92 12.30 10.60
N TYR A 327 -6.03 11.79 11.14
CA TYR A 327 -7.08 11.13 10.36
C TYR A 327 -7.70 12.07 9.33
N ARG A 328 -8.01 13.32 9.72
CA ARG A 328 -8.54 14.33 8.78
C ARG A 328 -7.54 14.64 7.66
N LEU A 329 -6.26 14.74 7.98
CA LEU A 329 -5.20 14.95 6.99
C LEU A 329 -5.07 13.74 6.07
N LEU A 330 -5.10 12.53 6.63
CA LEU A 330 -5.06 11.26 5.89
C LEU A 330 -6.21 11.20 4.87
N LYS A 331 -7.45 11.36 5.35
CA LYS A 331 -8.67 11.32 4.54
C LYS A 331 -8.70 12.43 3.49
N ASN A 332 -8.57 13.69 3.88
CA ASN A 332 -8.89 14.81 2.99
C ASN A 332 -7.72 15.24 2.10
N VAL A 333 -6.48 14.93 2.47
CA VAL A 333 -5.29 15.43 1.78
C VAL A 333 -4.44 14.28 1.27
N ILE A 334 -3.96 13.40 2.15
CA ILE A 334 -2.90 12.45 1.81
C ILE A 334 -3.37 11.37 0.83
N LEU A 335 -4.54 10.75 1.08
CA LEU A 335 -5.05 9.71 0.18
C LEU A 335 -5.41 10.28 -1.21
N PRO A 336 -6.18 11.39 -1.33
CA PRO A 336 -6.41 12.02 -2.64
C PRO A 336 -5.12 12.48 -3.33
N PHE A 337 -4.21 13.13 -2.60
CA PHE A 337 -2.93 13.57 -3.15
C PHE A 337 -2.10 12.38 -3.64
N SER A 338 -2.11 11.26 -2.92
CA SER A 338 -1.43 10.04 -3.33
C SER A 338 -1.98 9.45 -4.62
N PHE A 339 -3.31 9.48 -4.80
CA PHE A 339 -3.92 9.09 -6.06
C PHE A 339 -3.45 10.00 -7.20
N TYR A 340 -3.61 11.32 -7.05
CA TYR A 340 -3.24 12.26 -8.11
C TYR A 340 -1.74 12.21 -8.43
N PHE A 341 -0.89 12.02 -7.43
CA PHE A 341 0.55 11.89 -7.60
C PHE A 341 0.92 10.67 -8.45
N PHE A 342 0.50 9.47 -8.06
CA PHE A 342 0.84 8.25 -8.81
C PHE A 342 0.12 8.18 -10.16
N ALA A 343 -1.09 8.72 -10.25
CA ALA A 343 -1.80 8.85 -11.53
C ALA A 343 -1.00 9.75 -12.49
N SER A 344 -0.62 10.94 -12.03
CA SER A 344 0.11 11.92 -12.84
C SER A 344 1.49 11.41 -13.25
N ILE A 345 2.27 10.85 -12.33
CA ILE A 345 3.63 10.37 -12.64
C ILE A 345 3.60 9.23 -13.67
N THR A 346 2.63 8.33 -13.57
CA THR A 346 2.49 7.21 -14.50
C THR A 346 2.01 7.69 -15.87
N LEU A 347 1.06 8.62 -15.92
CA LEU A 347 0.61 9.24 -17.18
C LEU A 347 1.76 10.00 -17.88
N LEU A 348 2.58 10.74 -17.12
CA LEU A 348 3.76 11.43 -17.65
C LEU A 348 4.79 10.44 -18.21
N ILE A 349 5.04 9.32 -17.53
CA ILE A 349 5.94 8.27 -18.04
C ILE A 349 5.34 7.61 -19.29
N GLY A 350 4.02 7.37 -19.32
CA GLY A 350 3.32 6.90 -20.51
C GLY A 350 3.49 7.85 -21.70
N LEU A 351 3.38 9.16 -21.48
CA LEU A 351 3.63 10.17 -22.50
C LEU A 351 5.09 10.15 -22.99
N PHE A 352 6.06 9.99 -22.09
CA PHE A 352 7.47 9.87 -22.47
C PHE A 352 7.75 8.62 -23.30
N VAL A 353 7.13 7.49 -22.96
CA VAL A 353 7.22 6.27 -23.77
C VAL A 353 6.65 6.50 -25.17
N PHE A 354 5.51 7.19 -25.27
CA PHE A 354 4.90 7.56 -26.55
C PHE A 354 5.82 8.45 -27.41
N ILE A 355 6.42 9.48 -26.81
CA ILE A 355 7.36 10.38 -27.49
C ILE A 355 8.61 9.62 -27.95
N SER A 356 9.14 8.71 -27.12
CA SER A 356 10.33 7.92 -27.48
C SER A 356 10.07 7.04 -28.69
N LYS A 357 8.93 6.33 -28.74
CA LYS A 357 8.57 5.46 -29.86
C LYS A 357 8.43 6.24 -31.18
N ARG A 358 7.79 7.41 -31.15
CA ARG A 358 7.67 8.27 -32.35
C ARG A 358 9.01 8.75 -32.89
N LYS A 359 9.96 9.05 -32.02
CA LYS A 359 11.31 9.45 -32.45
C LYS A 359 12.04 8.30 -33.14
N GLU A 360 11.89 7.09 -32.62
CA GLU A 360 12.48 5.87 -33.19
C GLU A 360 11.86 5.50 -34.55
N GLU A 361 10.56 5.74 -34.76
CA GLU A 361 9.89 5.52 -36.05
C GLU A 361 10.23 6.58 -37.12
N SER A 362 10.69 7.76 -36.70
CA SER A 362 11.07 8.87 -37.58
C SER A 362 12.55 8.89 -37.99
N GLN A 363 13.37 7.98 -37.42
CA GLN A 363 14.78 7.76 -37.74
C GLN A 363 14.91 6.50 -38.59
#